data_AF-A0A2N5TJL8-F1
#
_entry.id   AF-A0A2N5TJL8-F1
#
_cell.length_a   1.000
_cell.length_b   1.000
_cell.length_c   1.000
_cell.angle_alpha   90.00
_cell.angle_beta   90.00
_cell.angle_gamma   90.00
#
_symmetry.space_group_name_H-M   'P 1'
#
loop_
_entity.id
_entity.type
_entity.pdbx_description
1 polymer ?
#
loop_
_entity_poly.entity_id
_entity_poly.type
_entity_poly.pdbx_seq_one_letter_code
_entity_poly.pdbx_strand_id
1 'polypeptide(L)'
;MAFSSHLVSILVCLASYQTVIAHPWSAEVGRPQVDPLSIGPKESLSSTSRLSTSCQLATSGLLAGDFGRCASILELVSIFDTKDSLVSPINNWVTSACSSTPCGEEGLAAASQMIRTGCQNDLKDGSIAAVAIYSIITHYKQARDMFCTQYKENLNYCLPSVLGNVESQSGETITMAEVSSLIAGKFTPADQAFLSVPKETYCNACGQAIVRQSASMIDAIHQDPAGIEFNYTSSFTVSRIIDICGPPFESQELDSTVQVARPGNDEEV
;
A
#
# COMPACT_ATOMS: atom_id res chain seq x y z
N MET A 1 20.88 -4.27 5.23
CA MET A 1 20.82 -4.42 3.75
C MET A 1 19.62 -5.25 3.25
N ALA A 2 18.64 -5.61 4.10
CA ALA A 2 17.34 -6.17 3.69
C ALA A 2 16.19 -5.13 3.83
N PHE A 3 16.44 -4.09 4.61
CA PHE A 3 15.50 -3.08 5.07
C PHE A 3 14.76 -2.30 3.95
N SER A 4 15.47 -1.92 2.87
CA SER A 4 14.88 -1.11 1.80
C SER A 4 14.09 -1.92 0.77
N SER A 5 14.25 -3.24 0.71
CA SER A 5 13.51 -4.11 -0.23
C SER A 5 12.15 -4.50 0.35
N HIS A 6 12.06 -4.60 1.67
CA HIS A 6 10.82 -4.89 2.38
C HIS A 6 9.93 -3.64 2.56
N LEU A 7 10.55 -2.45 2.77
CA LEU A 7 9.84 -1.15 2.81
C LEU A 7 9.01 -0.85 1.58
N VAL A 8 9.51 -1.39 0.49
CA VAL A 8 8.93 -1.33 -0.83
C VAL A 8 7.81 -2.34 -0.95
N SER A 9 8.03 -3.60 -0.57
CA SER A 9 7.01 -4.65 -0.69
C SER A 9 5.70 -4.34 0.03
N ILE A 10 5.69 -3.61 1.16
CA ILE A 10 4.42 -3.23 1.83
C ILE A 10 3.72 -2.07 1.12
N LEU A 11 4.46 -1.00 0.77
CA LEU A 11 3.90 0.13 0.02
C LEU A 11 3.42 -0.32 -1.37
N VAL A 12 4.12 -1.31 -1.94
CA VAL A 12 3.74 -2.07 -3.13
C VAL A 12 2.54 -2.96 -2.83
N CYS A 13 2.41 -3.67 -1.71
CA CYS A 13 1.17 -4.41 -1.43
C CYS A 13 -0.05 -3.51 -1.31
N LEU A 14 0.12 -2.25 -0.91
CA LEU A 14 -0.96 -1.26 -0.84
C LEU A 14 -1.28 -0.64 -2.20
N ALA A 15 -0.28 -0.50 -3.08
CA ALA A 15 -0.45 -0.02 -4.46
C ALA A 15 -0.71 -1.15 -5.50
N SER A 16 -0.41 -2.40 -5.15
CA SER A 16 -0.25 -3.56 -6.06
C SER A 16 -0.99 -4.79 -5.57
N TYR A 17 -1.99 -4.65 -4.70
CA TYR A 17 -2.91 -5.73 -4.30
C TYR A 17 -3.72 -6.33 -5.48
N GLN A 18 -3.33 -6.07 -6.73
CA GLN A 18 -4.17 -6.14 -7.92
C GLN A 18 -3.59 -7.00 -9.03
N THR A 19 -2.44 -7.63 -8.82
CA THR A 19 -1.90 -8.63 -9.75
C THR A 19 -2.01 -10.06 -9.23
N VAL A 20 -2.44 -10.29 -7.98
CA VAL A 20 -2.32 -11.63 -7.36
C VAL A 20 -3.65 -12.25 -6.93
N ILE A 21 -4.74 -11.48 -6.82
CA ILE A 21 -6.07 -12.06 -6.60
C ILE A 21 -6.85 -12.10 -7.93
N ALA A 22 -6.36 -12.92 -8.85
CA ALA A 22 -7.22 -13.54 -9.86
C ALA A 22 -7.58 -14.93 -9.32
N HIS A 23 -8.73 -15.00 -8.66
CA HIS A 23 -9.25 -16.27 -8.18
C HIS A 23 -9.57 -17.24 -9.32
N PRO A 24 -9.20 -18.52 -9.18
CA PRO A 24 -9.66 -19.59 -10.04
C PRO A 24 -11.02 -20.10 -9.52
N TRP A 25 -12.00 -20.19 -10.42
CA TRP A 25 -13.32 -20.86 -10.41
C TRP A 25 -14.41 -19.85 -10.83
N SER A 26 -14.90 -19.91 -12.06
CA SER A 26 -15.77 -21.01 -12.49
C SER A 26 -15.53 -21.40 -13.95
N ALA A 27 -15.35 -22.70 -14.17
CA ALA A 27 -15.73 -23.33 -15.43
C ALA A 27 -17.23 -23.13 -15.66
N GLU A 28 -17.61 -23.01 -16.94
CA GLU A 28 -18.98 -23.00 -17.47
C GLU A 28 -19.85 -21.75 -17.26
N VAL A 29 -19.60 -20.68 -18.02
CA VAL A 29 -20.59 -20.07 -18.94
C VAL A 29 -19.83 -19.46 -20.14
N GLY A 30 -20.25 -19.76 -21.38
CA GLY A 30 -19.41 -19.66 -22.58
C GLY A 30 -19.12 -18.26 -23.18
N ARG A 31 -18.03 -18.27 -23.97
CA ARG A 31 -17.46 -17.30 -24.97
C ARG A 31 -16.42 -16.28 -24.48
N PRO A 32 -15.49 -15.84 -25.37
CA PRO A 32 -14.85 -16.47 -26.54
C PRO A 32 -13.40 -16.92 -26.22
N GLN A 33 -12.81 -17.76 -27.08
CA GLN A 33 -11.38 -18.09 -27.03
C GLN A 33 -10.54 -16.81 -27.04
N VAL A 34 -9.82 -16.54 -25.96
CA VAL A 34 -8.74 -15.56 -25.92
C VAL A 34 -7.46 -16.33 -25.75
N ASP A 35 -6.50 -16.02 -26.61
CA ASP A 35 -5.17 -16.60 -26.69
C ASP A 35 -4.51 -16.76 -25.30
N PRO A 36 -3.71 -17.83 -25.09
CA PRO A 36 -2.99 -18.00 -23.84
C PRO A 36 -2.13 -16.75 -23.58
N LEU A 37 -2.53 -16.01 -22.53
CA LEU A 37 -1.77 -14.99 -21.80
C LEU A 37 -0.38 -14.70 -22.39
N SER A 38 -0.33 -13.81 -23.38
CA SER A 38 0.87 -12.99 -23.61
C SER A 38 0.82 -11.79 -22.67
N ILE A 39 0.72 -12.05 -21.36
CA ILE A 39 0.95 -11.04 -20.32
C ILE A 39 2.28 -11.40 -19.67
N GLY A 40 3.31 -10.73 -20.16
CA GLY A 40 4.60 -10.67 -19.51
C GLY A 40 5.45 -9.66 -20.25
N PRO A 41 5.96 -8.61 -19.59
CA PRO A 41 7.34 -8.28 -19.84
C PRO A 41 8.12 -9.59 -19.69
N LYS A 42 8.86 -9.98 -20.72
CA LYS A 42 9.93 -10.98 -20.61
C LYS A 42 11.06 -10.37 -19.80
N GLU A 43 10.81 -10.03 -18.54
CA GLU A 43 11.85 -9.81 -17.57
C GLU A 43 11.40 -10.48 -16.29
N SER A 44 12.21 -11.40 -15.81
CA SER A 44 11.98 -11.99 -14.50
C SER A 44 11.84 -10.85 -13.49
N LEU A 45 10.83 -10.91 -12.62
CA LEU A 45 10.73 -10.13 -11.38
C LEU A 45 11.92 -10.36 -10.42
N SER A 46 13.03 -10.94 -10.89
CA SER A 46 14.15 -11.41 -10.07
C SER A 46 15.32 -10.43 -9.98
N SER A 47 15.24 -9.20 -10.50
CA SER A 47 16.37 -8.24 -10.42
C SER A 47 16.05 -6.77 -10.16
N THR A 48 14.78 -6.35 -10.04
CA THR A 48 14.39 -4.92 -9.93
C THR A 48 13.91 -4.47 -8.54
N SER A 49 13.86 -5.37 -7.56
CA SER A 49 13.35 -5.12 -6.20
C SER A 49 14.41 -4.72 -5.17
N ARG A 50 15.69 -4.68 -5.56
CA ARG A 50 16.78 -4.15 -4.72
C ARG A 50 17.15 -2.76 -5.19
N LEU A 51 16.90 -1.78 -4.33
CA LEU A 51 17.37 -0.41 -4.55
C LEU A 51 18.88 -0.39 -4.72
N SER A 52 19.36 0.47 -5.61
CA SER A 52 20.77 0.80 -5.74
C SER A 52 21.34 1.30 -4.41
N THR A 53 22.65 1.17 -4.22
CA THR A 53 23.31 1.64 -2.99
C THR A 53 23.07 3.13 -2.75
N SER A 54 23.05 3.95 -3.80
CA SER A 54 22.76 5.39 -3.67
C SER A 54 21.32 5.64 -3.21
N CYS A 55 20.36 4.86 -3.72
CA CYS A 55 18.98 4.99 -3.30
C CYS A 55 18.76 4.50 -1.87
N GLN A 56 19.40 3.39 -1.47
CA GLN A 56 19.39 2.91 -0.08
C GLN A 56 19.90 3.98 0.90
N LEU A 57 20.97 4.68 0.54
CA LEU A 57 21.52 5.78 1.34
C LEU A 57 20.54 6.95 1.43
N ALA A 58 19.89 7.32 0.33
CA ALA A 58 18.88 8.38 0.32
C ALA A 58 17.64 8.01 1.15
N THR A 59 17.13 6.79 1.01
CA THR A 59 16.03 6.28 1.86
C THR A 59 16.42 6.28 3.33
N SER A 60 17.66 5.89 3.66
CA SER A 60 18.15 5.95 5.05
C SER A 60 18.24 7.40 5.55
N GLY A 61 18.60 8.33 4.66
CA GLY A 61 18.66 9.77 4.97
C GLY A 61 17.32 10.38 5.35
N LEU A 62 16.20 9.81 4.89
CA LEU A 62 14.85 10.26 5.27
C LEU A 62 14.62 10.22 6.79
N LEU A 63 15.26 9.29 7.49
CA LEU A 63 15.17 9.16 8.95
C LEU A 63 15.66 10.41 9.69
N ALA A 64 16.63 11.12 9.13
CA ALA A 64 17.26 12.27 9.77
C ALA A 64 16.52 13.60 9.53
N GLY A 65 15.61 13.64 8.54
CA GLY A 65 14.86 14.85 8.18
C GLY A 65 13.51 14.98 8.88
N ASP A 66 12.84 16.10 8.67
CA ASP A 66 11.50 16.34 9.24
C ASP A 66 10.48 15.31 8.78
N PHE A 67 10.59 14.83 7.54
CA PHE A 67 9.80 13.71 7.01
C PHE A 67 9.90 12.47 7.90
N GLY A 68 11.11 12.11 8.35
CA GLY A 68 11.36 10.96 9.22
C GLY A 68 10.54 11.01 10.51
N ARG A 69 10.36 12.21 11.07
CA ARG A 69 9.60 12.45 12.31
C ARG A 69 8.09 12.44 12.05
N CYS A 70 7.60 13.30 11.15
CA CYS A 70 6.15 13.44 10.93
C CYS A 70 5.48 12.22 10.29
N ALA A 71 6.22 11.45 9.47
CA ALA A 71 5.73 10.18 8.92
C ALA A 71 6.04 8.96 9.81
N SER A 72 6.65 9.18 10.99
CA SER A 72 7.03 8.12 11.95
C SER A 72 7.83 6.99 11.30
N ILE A 73 8.84 7.33 10.50
CA ILE A 73 9.57 6.34 9.68
C ILE A 73 10.29 5.30 10.54
N LEU A 74 10.72 5.64 11.77
CA LEU A 74 11.30 4.65 12.70
C LEU A 74 10.32 3.55 13.10
N GLU A 75 9.04 3.85 13.24
CA GLU A 75 8.02 2.83 13.51
C GLU A 75 7.69 2.03 12.26
N LEU A 76 7.67 2.68 11.08
CA LEU A 76 7.55 2.02 9.79
C LEU A 76 8.65 0.96 9.60
N VAL A 77 9.89 1.28 10.01
CA VAL A 77 11.05 0.37 9.97
C VAL A 77 10.74 -0.96 10.69
N SER A 78 10.11 -0.90 11.85
CA SER A 78 9.84 -2.09 12.67
C SER A 78 8.97 -3.14 11.97
N ILE A 79 8.14 -2.73 11.01
CA ILE A 79 7.27 -3.61 10.23
C ILE A 79 8.10 -4.58 9.37
N PHE A 80 9.29 -4.17 8.94
CA PHE A 80 10.15 -4.99 8.07
C PHE A 80 11.03 -5.97 8.82
N ASP A 81 11.25 -5.72 10.11
CA ASP A 81 12.12 -6.54 10.94
C ASP A 81 11.34 -7.65 11.67
N THR A 82 10.00 -7.56 11.73
CA THR A 82 9.17 -8.61 12.33
C THR A 82 9.08 -9.85 11.45
N LYS A 83 9.04 -11.02 12.09
CA LYS A 83 8.73 -12.31 11.46
C LYS A 83 7.30 -12.79 11.74
N ASP A 84 6.62 -12.10 12.64
CA ASP A 84 5.27 -12.41 13.08
C ASP A 84 4.25 -11.60 12.25
N SER A 85 2.98 -11.66 12.66
CA SER A 85 1.90 -10.86 12.07
C SER A 85 2.31 -9.39 11.89
N LEU A 86 2.00 -8.85 10.71
CA LEU A 86 2.22 -7.44 10.39
C LEU A 86 1.15 -6.53 11.01
N VAL A 87 0.05 -7.06 11.54
CA VAL A 87 -1.10 -6.27 12.02
C VAL A 87 -0.69 -5.31 13.14
N SER A 88 -0.01 -5.80 14.16
CA SER A 88 0.39 -4.94 15.30
C SER A 88 1.45 -3.90 14.91
N PRO A 89 2.55 -4.25 14.21
CA PRO A 89 3.51 -3.25 13.73
C PRO A 89 2.89 -2.19 12.81
N ILE A 90 1.99 -2.58 11.90
CA ILE A 90 1.25 -1.63 11.04
C ILE A 90 0.38 -0.73 11.92
N ASN A 91 -0.37 -1.28 12.87
CA ASN A 91 -1.21 -0.48 13.75
C ASN A 91 -0.40 0.54 14.57
N ASN A 92 0.77 0.14 15.09
CA ASN A 92 1.64 1.03 15.85
C ASN A 92 2.16 2.18 15.00
N TRP A 93 2.66 1.88 13.80
CA TRP A 93 3.11 2.91 12.87
C TRP A 93 1.99 3.85 12.44
N VAL A 94 0.83 3.31 12.03
CA VAL A 94 -0.33 4.13 11.63
C VAL A 94 -0.78 5.01 12.79
N THR A 95 -0.86 4.48 14.01
CA THR A 95 -1.21 5.27 15.20
C THR A 95 -0.24 6.44 15.40
N SER A 96 1.07 6.17 15.39
CA SER A 96 2.10 7.21 15.56
C SER A 96 2.07 8.25 14.44
N ALA A 97 1.99 7.80 13.18
CA ALA A 97 1.97 8.68 12.03
C ALA A 97 0.72 9.56 12.05
N CYS A 98 -0.45 8.99 12.31
CA CYS A 98 -1.73 9.68 12.22
C CYS A 98 -2.02 10.60 13.41
N SER A 99 -1.46 10.34 14.59
CA SER A 99 -1.53 11.26 15.72
C SER A 99 -0.56 12.43 15.61
N SER A 100 0.56 12.26 14.90
CA SER A 100 1.57 13.30 14.69
C SER A 100 1.06 14.45 13.81
N THR A 101 1.63 15.65 13.98
CA THR A 101 1.43 16.76 13.05
C THR A 101 1.82 16.32 11.62
N PRO A 102 0.98 16.59 10.59
CA PRO A 102 1.32 16.28 9.20
C PRO A 102 2.65 16.93 8.78
N CYS A 103 3.37 16.27 7.87
CA CYS A 103 4.61 16.80 7.33
C CYS A 103 4.37 18.15 6.62
N GLY A 104 5.19 19.15 6.95
CA GLY A 104 5.17 20.44 6.26
C GLY A 104 5.72 20.37 4.84
N GLU A 105 5.34 21.32 4.00
CA GLU A 105 5.72 21.37 2.58
C GLU A 105 7.24 21.37 2.38
N GLU A 106 7.99 22.12 3.21
CA GLU A 106 9.45 22.18 3.12
C GLU A 106 10.09 20.81 3.41
N GLY A 107 9.61 20.10 4.44
CA GLY A 107 10.09 18.75 4.78
C GLY A 107 9.80 17.74 3.67
N LEU A 108 8.62 17.83 3.05
CA LEU A 108 8.24 17.00 1.89
C LEU A 108 9.08 17.33 0.65
N ALA A 109 9.34 18.62 0.38
CA ALA A 109 10.19 19.05 -0.72
C ALA A 109 11.64 18.58 -0.54
N ALA A 110 12.19 18.69 0.67
CA ALA A 110 13.53 18.19 0.97
C ALA A 110 13.62 16.66 0.83
N ALA A 111 12.64 15.92 1.36
CA ALA A 111 12.57 14.46 1.26
C ALA A 111 12.44 13.97 -0.18
N SER A 112 11.54 14.59 -0.97
CA SER A 112 11.33 14.23 -2.37
C SER A 112 12.58 14.53 -3.20
N GLN A 113 13.24 15.66 -2.98
CA GLN A 113 14.49 15.99 -3.68
C GLN A 113 15.63 15.02 -3.32
N MET A 114 15.72 14.60 -2.05
CA MET A 114 16.69 13.59 -1.60
C MET A 114 16.49 12.27 -2.34
N ILE A 115 15.25 11.79 -2.42
CA ILE A 115 14.92 10.55 -3.14
C ILE A 115 15.11 10.70 -4.64
N ARG A 116 14.64 11.80 -5.25
CA ARG A 116 14.83 12.07 -6.68
C ARG A 116 16.30 12.03 -7.09
N THR A 117 17.18 12.55 -6.25
CA THR A 117 18.62 12.60 -6.51
C THR A 117 19.28 11.25 -6.25
N GLY A 118 19.07 10.66 -5.07
CA GLY A 118 19.74 9.42 -4.68
C GLY A 118 19.24 8.17 -5.41
N CYS A 119 17.96 8.19 -5.82
CA CYS A 119 17.30 7.11 -6.53
C CYS A 119 17.14 7.39 -8.03
N GLN A 120 17.89 8.34 -8.60
CA GLN A 120 17.71 8.75 -10.00
C GLN A 120 17.71 7.56 -10.98
N ASN A 121 18.65 6.64 -10.83
CA ASN A 121 18.73 5.45 -11.69
C ASN A 121 17.56 4.50 -11.41
N ASP A 122 17.26 4.22 -10.14
CA ASP A 122 16.13 3.34 -9.77
C ASP A 122 14.78 3.88 -10.24
N LEU A 123 14.56 5.20 -10.19
CA LEU A 123 13.36 5.85 -10.70
C LEU A 123 13.28 5.76 -12.23
N LYS A 124 14.43 5.95 -12.91
CA LYS A 124 14.51 5.83 -14.38
C LYS A 124 14.28 4.39 -14.84
N ASP A 125 14.80 3.42 -14.11
CA ASP A 125 14.65 1.99 -14.40
C ASP A 125 13.28 1.45 -13.96
N GLY A 126 12.41 2.30 -13.41
CA GLY A 126 11.07 1.92 -12.97
C GLY A 126 11.07 0.96 -11.78
N SER A 127 12.10 1.04 -10.92
CA SER A 127 12.14 0.26 -9.68
C SER A 127 10.92 0.60 -8.85
N ILE A 128 10.06 -0.39 -8.67
CA ILE A 128 8.78 -0.26 -7.94
C ILE A 128 9.01 0.35 -6.55
N ALA A 129 10.15 0.02 -5.96
CA ALA A 129 10.66 0.58 -4.73
C ALA A 129 10.80 2.10 -4.71
N ALA A 130 11.66 2.59 -5.58
CA ALA A 130 11.96 4.00 -5.66
C ALA A 130 10.71 4.78 -6.07
N VAL A 131 9.94 4.22 -7.00
CA VAL A 131 8.66 4.75 -7.46
C VAL A 131 7.70 4.94 -6.27
N ALA A 132 7.47 3.89 -5.48
CA ALA A 132 6.55 3.95 -4.35
C ALA A 132 6.98 4.98 -3.30
N ILE A 133 8.26 4.97 -2.89
CA ILE A 133 8.79 5.93 -1.90
C ILE A 133 8.62 7.36 -2.41
N TYR A 134 9.02 7.63 -3.65
CA TYR A 134 8.92 8.97 -4.23
C TYR A 134 7.45 9.43 -4.32
N SER A 135 6.56 8.58 -4.83
CA SER A 135 5.13 8.86 -4.95
C SER A 135 4.45 9.14 -3.60
N ILE A 136 4.82 8.43 -2.53
CA ILE A 136 4.25 8.68 -1.20
C ILE A 136 4.70 10.04 -0.67
N ILE A 137 5.94 10.45 -0.94
CA ILE A 137 6.42 11.76 -0.49
C ILE A 137 5.75 12.87 -1.29
N THR A 138 5.66 12.75 -2.62
CA THR A 138 5.06 13.78 -3.48
C THR A 138 3.53 13.86 -3.36
N HIS A 139 2.88 12.76 -2.99
CA HIS A 139 1.42 12.67 -2.75
C HIS A 139 1.11 12.35 -1.28
N TYR A 140 1.89 12.93 -0.37
CA TYR A 140 1.80 12.63 1.06
C TYR A 140 0.41 12.80 1.64
N LYS A 141 -0.34 13.81 1.21
CA LYS A 141 -1.71 14.02 1.68
C LYS A 141 -2.60 12.80 1.38
N GLN A 142 -2.59 12.33 0.13
CA GLN A 142 -3.39 11.18 -0.30
C GLN A 142 -2.94 9.89 0.39
N ALA A 143 -1.62 9.68 0.48
CA ALA A 143 -1.07 8.53 1.20
C ALA A 143 -1.46 8.54 2.68
N ARG A 144 -1.32 9.70 3.35
CA ARG A 144 -1.71 9.87 4.75
C ARG A 144 -3.22 9.67 4.94
N ASP A 145 -4.06 10.24 4.07
CA ASP A 145 -5.52 10.06 4.15
C ASP A 145 -5.89 8.57 4.04
N MET A 146 -5.21 7.80 3.19
CA MET A 146 -5.39 6.35 3.08
C MET A 146 -5.05 5.62 4.38
N PHE A 147 -3.86 5.84 4.94
CA PHE A 147 -3.42 5.18 6.17
C PHE A 147 -4.20 5.61 7.41
N CYS A 148 -4.57 6.88 7.46
CA CYS A 148 -5.26 7.47 8.60
C CYS A 148 -6.77 7.36 8.52
N THR A 149 -7.34 6.67 7.52
CA THR A 149 -8.78 6.40 7.54
C THR A 149 -9.10 5.37 8.63
N GLN A 150 -10.12 5.67 9.44
CA GLN A 150 -10.51 4.89 10.62
C GLN A 150 -12.03 4.87 10.78
N TYR A 151 -12.54 3.93 11.56
CA TYR A 151 -13.94 3.94 12.00
C TYR A 151 -14.25 5.13 12.90
N LYS A 152 -15.47 5.69 12.79
CA LYS A 152 -15.94 6.77 13.68
C LYS A 152 -16.27 6.27 15.08
N GLU A 153 -16.75 5.04 15.20
CA GLU A 153 -17.30 4.50 16.46
C GLU A 153 -16.24 4.12 17.49
N ASN A 154 -15.11 3.58 17.04
CA ASN A 154 -14.07 3.01 17.90
C ASN A 154 -12.67 3.54 17.57
N LEU A 155 -12.54 4.40 16.55
CA LEU A 155 -11.28 5.00 16.09
C LEU A 155 -10.23 3.99 15.60
N ASN A 156 -10.61 2.73 15.34
CA ASN A 156 -9.70 1.74 14.78
C ASN A 156 -9.39 2.09 13.32
N TYR A 157 -8.10 2.12 12.98
CA TYR A 157 -7.65 2.38 11.61
C TYR A 157 -8.04 1.25 10.66
N CYS A 158 -8.44 1.62 9.45
CA CYS A 158 -9.04 0.69 8.51
C CYS A 158 -8.06 -0.37 8.01
N LEU A 159 -6.83 0.01 7.67
CA LEU A 159 -5.83 -0.93 7.18
C LEU A 159 -5.53 -2.06 8.19
N PRO A 160 -5.10 -1.78 9.43
CA PRO A 160 -4.86 -2.86 10.40
C PRO A 160 -6.14 -3.61 10.78
N SER A 161 -7.31 -2.95 10.76
CA SER A 161 -8.59 -3.64 11.01
C SER A 161 -8.91 -4.69 9.96
N VAL A 162 -8.78 -4.36 8.67
CA VAL A 162 -9.03 -5.32 7.57
C VAL A 162 -8.01 -6.45 7.60
N LEU A 163 -6.72 -6.15 7.81
CA LEU A 163 -5.68 -7.18 7.94
C LEU A 163 -5.95 -8.12 9.12
N GLY A 164 -6.27 -7.57 10.30
CA GLY A 164 -6.58 -8.36 11.49
C GLY A 164 -7.85 -9.20 11.34
N ASN A 165 -8.87 -8.69 10.63
CA ASN A 165 -10.07 -9.46 10.31
C ASN A 165 -9.74 -10.66 9.42
N VAL A 166 -8.89 -10.46 8.40
CA VAL A 166 -8.45 -11.54 7.50
C VAL A 166 -7.63 -12.60 8.24
N GLU A 167 -6.67 -12.20 9.09
CA GLU A 167 -5.92 -13.17 9.92
C GLU A 167 -6.85 -13.98 10.83
N SER A 168 -7.76 -13.30 11.52
CA SER A 168 -8.71 -13.92 12.45
C SER A 168 -9.63 -14.92 11.76
N GLN A 169 -10.11 -14.62 10.55
CA GLN A 169 -11.01 -15.49 9.79
C GLN A 169 -10.29 -16.63 9.05
N SER A 170 -9.08 -16.39 8.56
CA SER A 170 -8.29 -17.40 7.83
C SER A 170 -7.59 -18.39 8.75
N GLY A 171 -7.27 -17.99 9.98
CA GLY A 171 -6.42 -18.75 10.90
C GLY A 171 -4.92 -18.68 10.56
N GLU A 172 -4.54 -17.85 9.58
CA GLU A 172 -3.17 -17.66 9.12
C GLU A 172 -2.68 -16.25 9.43
N THR A 173 -1.37 -16.10 9.61
CA THR A 173 -0.75 -14.80 9.86
C THR A 173 -0.27 -14.17 8.56
N ILE A 174 -0.54 -12.88 8.39
CA ILE A 174 0.00 -12.07 7.30
C ILE A 174 1.40 -11.63 7.74
N THR A 175 2.43 -12.32 7.25
CA THR A 175 3.84 -11.96 7.50
C THR A 175 4.48 -11.29 6.27
N MET A 176 5.70 -10.77 6.45
CA MET A 176 6.50 -10.22 5.35
C MET A 176 6.80 -11.24 4.26
N ALA A 177 6.95 -12.51 4.63
CA ALA A 177 7.27 -13.58 3.70
C ALA A 177 6.05 -13.90 2.81
N GLU A 178 4.85 -13.84 3.38
CA GLU A 178 3.59 -14.07 2.69
C GLU A 178 3.32 -12.91 1.71
N VAL A 179 3.44 -11.67 2.17
CA VAL A 179 3.38 -10.45 1.34
C VAL A 179 4.37 -10.55 0.17
N SER A 180 5.62 -10.94 0.44
CA SER A 180 6.65 -11.08 -0.61
C SER A 180 6.35 -12.22 -1.59
N SER A 181 5.79 -13.33 -1.09
CA SER A 181 5.42 -14.49 -1.91
C SER A 181 4.27 -14.16 -2.83
N LEU A 182 3.24 -13.49 -2.30
CA LEU A 182 2.11 -12.97 -3.05
C LEU A 182 2.60 -12.08 -4.20
N ILE A 183 3.42 -11.06 -3.91
CA ILE A 183 3.99 -10.17 -4.94
C ILE A 183 4.76 -10.94 -6.03
N ALA A 184 5.48 -11.98 -5.64
CA ALA A 184 6.22 -12.82 -6.57
C ALA A 184 5.31 -13.77 -7.40
N GLY A 185 3.99 -13.68 -7.24
CA GLY A 185 3.01 -14.56 -7.90
C GLY A 185 3.05 -15.99 -7.38
N LYS A 186 3.61 -16.21 -6.18
CA LYS A 186 3.66 -17.53 -5.56
C LYS A 186 2.36 -17.78 -4.81
N PHE A 187 1.88 -19.01 -4.92
CA PHE A 187 0.70 -19.47 -4.20
C PHE A 187 1.13 -20.34 -3.03
N THR A 188 0.95 -19.82 -1.82
CA THR A 188 1.28 -20.45 -0.54
C THR A 188 0.03 -21.05 0.11
N PRO A 189 0.18 -21.93 1.12
CA PRO A 189 -0.97 -22.40 1.90
C PRO A 189 -1.74 -21.25 2.57
N ALA A 190 -1.03 -20.21 3.03
CA ALA A 190 -1.65 -19.01 3.61
C ALA A 190 -2.52 -18.28 2.57
N ASP A 191 -2.05 -18.18 1.32
CA ASP A 191 -2.87 -17.64 0.24
C ASP A 191 -4.17 -18.43 0.13
N GLN A 192 -4.12 -19.77 0.02
CA GLN A 192 -5.34 -20.57 -0.03
C GLN A 192 -6.32 -20.30 1.12
N ALA A 193 -5.83 -20.06 2.34
CA ALA A 193 -6.65 -19.70 3.48
C ALA A 193 -7.28 -18.31 3.34
N PHE A 194 -6.50 -17.28 2.98
CA PHE A 194 -6.99 -15.90 2.77
C PHE A 194 -8.09 -15.83 1.70
N LEU A 195 -7.95 -16.66 0.69
CA LEU A 195 -8.86 -16.79 -0.44
C LEU A 195 -10.20 -17.46 -0.07
N SER A 196 -10.22 -18.21 1.03
CA SER A 196 -11.43 -18.82 1.59
C SER A 196 -12.17 -17.90 2.58
N VAL A 197 -11.57 -16.75 2.93
CA VAL A 197 -12.16 -15.78 3.85
C VAL A 197 -13.46 -15.24 3.25
N PRO A 198 -14.58 -15.22 4.00
CA PRO A 198 -15.83 -14.64 3.55
C PRO A 198 -15.62 -13.18 3.14
N LYS A 199 -16.16 -12.80 1.98
CA LYS A 199 -15.91 -11.47 1.42
C LYS A 199 -16.34 -10.35 2.35
N GLU A 200 -17.34 -10.55 3.20
CA GLU A 200 -17.85 -9.60 4.19
C GLU A 200 -16.77 -9.15 5.19
N THR A 201 -15.72 -9.97 5.36
CA THR A 201 -14.55 -9.67 6.20
C THR A 201 -13.77 -8.45 5.72
N TYR A 202 -13.73 -8.23 4.40
CA TYR A 202 -13.00 -7.13 3.76
C TYR A 202 -13.88 -6.23 2.87
N CYS A 203 -15.05 -6.69 2.41
CA CYS A 203 -16.06 -5.91 1.71
C CYS A 203 -16.94 -5.15 2.71
N ASN A 204 -16.34 -4.30 3.52
CA ASN A 204 -16.99 -3.45 4.52
C ASN A 204 -16.58 -1.98 4.35
N ALA A 205 -17.06 -1.10 5.22
CA ALA A 205 -16.76 0.34 5.15
C ALA A 205 -15.25 0.65 5.13
N CYS A 206 -14.44 -0.10 5.87
CA CYS A 206 -12.99 0.09 5.86
C CYS A 206 -12.32 -0.46 4.60
N GLY A 207 -12.78 -1.59 4.07
CA GLY A 207 -12.33 -2.05 2.76
C GLY A 207 -12.67 -1.07 1.64
N GLN A 208 -13.89 -0.50 1.67
CA GLN A 208 -14.33 0.52 0.72
C GLN A 208 -13.44 1.76 0.80
N ALA A 209 -13.13 2.22 2.02
CA ALA A 209 -12.20 3.32 2.23
C ALA A 209 -10.79 3.04 1.68
N ILE A 210 -10.21 1.86 1.94
CA ILE A 210 -8.88 1.50 1.43
C ILE A 210 -8.85 1.54 -0.10
N VAL A 211 -9.86 0.97 -0.74
CA VAL A 211 -9.96 0.91 -2.21
C VAL A 211 -10.14 2.30 -2.79
N ARG A 212 -11.00 3.12 -2.18
CA ARG A 212 -11.24 4.49 -2.64
C ARG A 212 -10.01 5.38 -2.49
N GLN A 213 -9.37 5.35 -1.34
CA GLN A 213 -8.20 6.18 -1.04
C GLN A 213 -6.98 5.75 -1.86
N SER A 214 -6.77 4.44 -2.04
CA SER A 214 -5.70 3.93 -2.92
C SER A 214 -5.94 4.32 -4.37
N ALA A 215 -7.18 4.23 -4.88
CA ALA A 215 -7.53 4.72 -6.21
C ALA A 215 -7.25 6.22 -6.36
N SER A 216 -7.64 7.03 -5.37
CA SER A 216 -7.37 8.48 -5.38
C SER A 216 -5.87 8.80 -5.40
N MET A 217 -5.05 8.01 -4.68
CA MET A 217 -3.60 8.16 -4.69
C MET A 217 -3.00 7.77 -6.04
N ILE A 218 -3.40 6.63 -6.59
CA ILE A 218 -2.96 6.13 -7.92
C ILE A 218 -3.28 7.16 -9.00
N ASP A 219 -4.50 7.69 -9.02
CA ASP A 219 -4.93 8.67 -10.01
C ASP A 219 -4.17 10.01 -9.85
N ALA A 220 -3.88 10.43 -8.61
CA ALA A 220 -3.08 11.63 -8.35
C ALA A 220 -1.62 11.48 -8.84
N ILE A 221 -1.02 10.30 -8.65
CA ILE A 221 0.33 9.98 -9.15
C ILE A 221 0.34 9.98 -10.68
N HIS A 222 -0.66 9.33 -11.30
CA HIS A 222 -0.77 9.27 -12.75
C HIS A 222 -0.89 10.65 -13.40
N GLN A 223 -1.52 11.59 -12.72
CA GLN A 223 -1.72 12.96 -13.20
C GLN A 223 -0.55 13.91 -12.89
N ASP A 224 0.49 13.49 -12.14
CA ASP A 224 1.60 14.37 -11.75
C ASP A 224 2.50 14.71 -12.95
N PRO A 225 2.50 15.97 -13.44
CA PRO A 225 3.33 16.38 -14.58
C PRO A 225 4.82 16.47 -14.24
N ALA A 226 5.19 16.54 -12.94
CA ALA A 226 6.56 16.57 -12.47
C ALA A 226 7.08 15.17 -12.09
N GLY A 227 6.20 14.16 -12.20
CA GLY A 227 6.35 12.80 -11.71
C GLY A 227 7.15 11.86 -12.61
N ILE A 228 7.42 10.69 -12.03
CA ILE A 228 7.97 9.51 -12.69
C ILE A 228 6.94 8.88 -13.63
N GLU A 229 7.39 8.20 -14.68
CA GLU A 229 6.49 7.51 -15.61
C GLU A 229 5.67 6.44 -14.85
N PHE A 230 4.36 6.69 -14.70
CA PHE A 230 3.44 5.83 -13.98
C PHE A 230 2.22 5.53 -14.84
N ASN A 231 2.35 4.50 -15.69
CA ASN A 231 1.32 4.10 -16.64
C ASN A 231 0.32 3.10 -16.03
N TYR A 232 -0.14 3.38 -14.80
CA TYR A 232 -1.15 2.61 -14.09
C TYR A 232 -2.31 3.52 -13.72
N THR A 233 -3.52 3.03 -13.97
CA THR A 233 -4.76 3.67 -13.54
C THR A 233 -5.49 2.77 -12.56
N SER A 234 -6.27 3.37 -11.67
CA SER A 234 -7.01 2.62 -10.66
C SER A 234 -8.21 1.85 -11.24
N SER A 235 -8.63 2.14 -12.47
CA SER A 235 -9.92 1.71 -13.02
C SER A 235 -10.10 0.19 -13.08
N PHE A 236 -9.12 -0.54 -13.62
CA PHE A 236 -9.19 -2.00 -13.74
C PHE A 236 -9.30 -2.69 -12.37
N THR A 237 -8.48 -2.24 -11.43
CA THR A 237 -8.45 -2.67 -10.02
C THR A 237 -9.80 -2.46 -9.35
N VAL A 238 -10.32 -1.24 -9.45
CA VAL A 238 -11.58 -0.85 -8.83
C VAL A 238 -12.73 -1.67 -9.42
N SER A 239 -12.77 -1.88 -10.74
CA SER A 239 -13.78 -2.74 -11.40
C SER A 239 -13.78 -4.17 -10.86
N ARG A 240 -12.62 -4.80 -10.67
CA ARG A 240 -12.54 -6.16 -10.11
C ARG A 240 -13.07 -6.23 -8.68
N ILE A 241 -12.77 -5.21 -7.87
CA ILE A 241 -13.26 -5.17 -6.49
C ILE A 241 -14.78 -4.94 -6.47
N ILE A 242 -15.30 -4.10 -7.36
CA ILE A 242 -16.74 -3.91 -7.52
C ILE A 242 -17.43 -5.24 -7.88
N ASP A 243 -16.86 -6.05 -8.77
CA ASP A 243 -17.41 -7.36 -9.11
C ASP A 243 -17.53 -8.30 -7.89
N ILE A 244 -16.64 -8.15 -6.90
CA ILE A 244 -16.61 -8.97 -5.68
C ILE A 244 -17.51 -8.38 -4.56
N CYS A 245 -17.31 -7.10 -4.27
CA CYS A 245 -17.88 -6.40 -3.12
C CYS A 245 -19.18 -5.65 -3.43
N GLY A 246 -19.49 -5.41 -4.71
CA GLY A 246 -20.72 -4.80 -5.17
C GLY A 246 -20.74 -3.26 -5.18
N PRO A 247 -21.93 -2.67 -5.40
CA PRO A 247 -22.11 -1.24 -5.69
C PRO A 247 -21.55 -0.24 -4.67
N PRO A 248 -21.49 -0.50 -3.35
CA PRO A 248 -20.90 0.46 -2.40
C PRO A 248 -19.45 0.85 -2.72
N PHE A 249 -18.71 -0.01 -3.44
CA PHE A 249 -17.33 0.22 -3.87
C PHE A 249 -17.21 1.05 -5.16
N GLU A 250 -18.33 1.37 -5.84
CA GLU A 250 -18.37 2.35 -6.93
C GLU A 250 -18.38 3.80 -6.42
N SER A 251 -18.78 4.00 -5.15
CA SER A 251 -18.95 5.32 -4.57
C SER A 251 -17.65 6.12 -4.57
N GLN A 252 -17.76 7.40 -4.97
CA GLN A 252 -16.67 8.35 -4.84
C GLN A 252 -16.52 8.92 -3.42
N GLU A 253 -17.51 8.68 -2.56
CA GLU A 253 -17.53 9.11 -1.17
C GLU A 253 -17.21 7.95 -0.22
N LEU A 254 -16.50 8.28 0.86
CA LEU A 254 -16.28 7.35 1.96
C LEU A 254 -17.60 7.00 2.62
N ASP A 255 -17.73 5.74 3.05
CA ASP A 255 -18.85 5.31 3.87
C ASP A 255 -19.01 6.21 5.11
N SER A 256 -20.27 6.49 5.46
CA SER A 256 -20.59 7.39 6.58
C SER A 256 -20.06 6.93 7.94
N THR A 257 -19.67 5.67 8.09
CA THR A 257 -19.12 5.08 9.32
C THR A 257 -17.61 5.26 9.47
N VAL A 258 -16.90 5.73 8.44
CA VAL A 258 -15.46 5.97 8.45
C VAL A 258 -15.10 7.44 8.25
N GLN A 259 -13.91 7.82 8.67
CA GLN A 259 -13.37 9.17 8.48
C GLN A 259 -11.83 9.13 8.42
N VAL A 260 -11.22 10.14 7.81
CA VAL A 260 -9.78 10.37 7.99
C VAL A 260 -9.54 10.92 9.39
N ALA A 261 -8.62 10.33 10.13
CA ALA A 261 -8.22 10.79 11.45
C ALA A 261 -7.71 12.23 11.38
N ARG A 262 -8.17 13.06 12.31
CA ARG A 262 -7.62 14.41 12.47
C ARG A 262 -6.32 14.33 13.27
N PRO A 263 -5.30 15.15 12.96
CA PRO A 263 -4.14 15.28 13.84
C PRO A 263 -4.61 15.61 15.26
N GLY A 264 -3.94 15.08 16.27
CA GLY A 264 -4.18 15.54 17.63
C GLY A 264 -3.95 17.05 17.67
N ASN A 265 -4.96 17.83 18.06
CA ASN A 265 -4.71 19.22 18.40
C ASN A 265 -3.86 19.20 19.66
N ASP A 266 -2.62 19.71 19.57
CA ASP A 266 -1.89 20.15 20.76
C ASP A 266 -2.60 21.39 21.33
N GLU A 267 -3.73 21.18 22.01
CA GLU A 267 -4.36 22.17 22.88
C GLU A 267 -4.73 21.48 24.20
N GLU A 268 -3.85 21.67 25.19
CA GLU A 268 -4.06 21.89 26.64
C GLU A 268 -3.05 21.14 27.52
N VAL A 269 -1.89 21.78 27.74
CA VAL A 269 -1.29 21.96 29.07
C VAL A 269 -0.80 23.40 29.20
#